data_AF-A0A7S2IEL3-F1
#
_entry.id   AF-A0A7S2IEL3-F1
#
_cell.length_a   1.000
_cell.length_b   1.000
_cell.length_c   1.000
_cell.angle_alpha   90.00
_cell.angle_beta   90.00
_cell.angle_gamma   90.00
#
_symmetry.space_group_name_H-M   'P 1'
#
loop_
_entity.id
_entity.type
_entity.pdbx_description
1 polymer ?
#
loop_
_entity_poly.entity_id
_entity_poly.type
_entity_poly.pdbx_seq_one_letter_code
_entity_poly.pdbx_strand_id
1 'polypeptide(L)'
;MFIGVQTDYAARARSNEVPASFHYISLAYTVVFSGELALRLIDEGRRFFTNCAIWHWNYLDLLVVVTSVAEAIIEESARWNGSAPGSSGMQSTSQLRVVRILRITRLIKLIRIARLIRFVRALRVLVHQISSTLKSLVWAVVLLTLVIFLFAILLTQSTTEFLIAHEDFDLSSGWDPDTKNPIATYWSTLPRSMLSLFMTMTGGVSYEDILGCLFDIGGITVPTFLFFIGFSQLAVLNVVT
;
A
#
# COMPACT_ATOMS: atom_id res chain seq x y z
N MET A 1 -16.71 -15.00 7.72
CA MET A 1 -16.83 -16.07 8.73
C MET A 1 -16.27 -17.40 8.22
N PHE A 2 -16.76 -17.96 7.11
CA PHE A 2 -16.29 -19.26 6.57
C PHE A 2 -14.79 -19.32 6.24
N ILE A 3 -14.24 -18.29 5.58
CA ILE A 3 -12.79 -18.19 5.30
C ILE A 3 -11.97 -18.10 6.60
N GLY A 4 -12.50 -17.44 7.64
CA GLY A 4 -11.85 -17.34 8.95
C GLY A 4 -11.77 -18.68 9.67
N VAL A 5 -12.85 -19.47 9.62
CA VAL A 5 -12.87 -20.85 10.16
C VAL A 5 -11.93 -21.75 9.37
N GLN A 6 -11.86 -21.59 8.05
CA GLN A 6 -10.93 -22.34 7.20
C GLN A 6 -9.46 -22.00 7.50
N THR A 7 -9.15 -20.71 7.72
CA THR A 7 -7.79 -20.29 8.10
C THR A 7 -7.41 -20.74 9.50
N ASP A 8 -8.33 -20.69 10.46
CA ASP A 8 -8.10 -21.16 11.84
C ASP A 8 -7.92 -22.69 11.89
N TYR A 9 -8.73 -23.43 11.11
CA TYR A 9 -8.59 -24.87 10.97
C TYR A 9 -7.25 -25.28 10.32
N ALA A 10 -6.84 -24.63 9.23
CA ALA A 10 -5.56 -24.87 8.57
C ALA A 10 -4.36 -24.52 9.48
N ALA A 11 -4.49 -23.49 10.32
CA ALA A 11 -3.48 -23.11 11.30
C ALA A 11 -3.37 -24.16 12.43
N ARG A 12 -4.50 -24.67 12.93
CA ARG A 12 -4.56 -25.68 14.00
C ARG A 12 -4.10 -27.06 13.54
N ALA A 13 -4.43 -27.46 12.32
CA ALA A 13 -4.09 -28.77 11.77
C ALA A 13 -2.62 -28.90 11.34
N ARG A 14 -1.87 -27.78 11.22
CA ARG A 14 -0.50 -27.72 10.67
C ARG A 14 -0.34 -28.44 9.31
N SER A 15 -1.43 -28.71 8.60
CA SER A 15 -1.48 -29.35 7.29
C SER A 15 -2.32 -28.49 6.34
N ASN A 16 -1.93 -28.45 5.06
CA ASN A 16 -2.70 -27.77 4.00
C ASN A 16 -3.86 -28.63 3.47
N GLU A 17 -4.16 -29.76 4.11
CA GLU A 17 -5.22 -30.66 3.69
C GLU A 17 -6.58 -30.07 4.08
N VAL A 18 -7.12 -29.32 3.14
CA VAL A 18 -8.47 -28.77 3.26
C VAL A 18 -9.45 -29.95 3.16
N PRO A 19 -10.36 -30.16 4.12
CA PRO A 19 -11.31 -31.26 4.06
C PRO A 19 -12.16 -31.17 2.79
N ALA A 20 -12.47 -32.31 2.17
CA ALA A 20 -13.19 -32.36 0.89
C ALA A 20 -14.52 -31.57 0.90
N SER A 21 -15.19 -31.47 2.05
CA SER A 21 -16.41 -30.68 2.24
C SER A 21 -16.21 -29.17 1.93
N PHE A 22 -15.07 -28.59 2.32
CA PHE A 22 -14.76 -27.18 2.03
C PHE A 22 -14.50 -26.95 0.53
N HIS A 23 -13.98 -27.95 -0.18
CA HIS A 23 -13.78 -27.91 -1.61
C HIS A 23 -15.11 -27.87 -2.36
N TYR A 24 -16.03 -28.78 -2.06
CA TYR A 24 -17.35 -28.81 -2.69
C TYR A 24 -18.16 -27.54 -2.44
N ILE A 25 -18.09 -26.97 -1.23
CA ILE A 25 -18.73 -25.70 -0.91
C ILE A 25 -18.11 -24.56 -1.76
N SER A 26 -16.78 -24.52 -1.88
CA SER A 26 -16.09 -23.51 -2.69
C SER A 26 -16.40 -23.63 -4.19
N LEU A 27 -16.50 -24.86 -4.69
CA LEU A 27 -16.92 -25.17 -6.06
C LEU A 27 -18.36 -24.71 -6.32
N ALA A 28 -19.28 -25.02 -5.40
CA ALA A 28 -20.68 -24.60 -5.49
C ALA A 28 -20.80 -23.07 -5.54
N TYR A 29 -20.09 -22.34 -4.67
CA TYR A 29 -20.02 -20.88 -4.76
C TYR A 29 -19.46 -20.43 -6.12
N THR A 30 -18.39 -21.04 -6.61
CA THR A 30 -17.79 -20.66 -7.90
C THR A 30 -18.75 -20.84 -9.06
N VAL A 31 -19.51 -21.93 -9.09
CA VAL A 31 -20.54 -22.19 -10.12
C VAL A 31 -21.67 -21.17 -10.04
N VAL A 32 -22.21 -20.91 -8.84
CA VAL A 32 -23.29 -19.92 -8.64
C VAL A 32 -22.84 -18.53 -9.09
N PHE A 33 -21.62 -18.12 -8.73
CA PHE A 33 -21.06 -16.81 -9.12
C PHE A 33 -20.79 -16.70 -10.61
N SER A 34 -20.30 -17.77 -11.22
CA SER A 34 -20.05 -17.82 -12.65
C SER A 34 -21.36 -17.73 -13.42
N GLY A 35 -22.41 -18.42 -12.94
CA GLY A 35 -23.76 -18.33 -13.50
C GLY A 35 -24.38 -16.95 -13.34
N GLU A 36 -24.31 -16.34 -12.16
CA GLU A 36 -24.79 -14.96 -11.93
C GLU A 36 -24.07 -13.95 -12.85
N LEU A 37 -22.75 -14.07 -12.98
CA LEU A 37 -21.97 -13.21 -13.87
C LEU A 37 -22.34 -13.44 -15.34
N ALA A 38 -22.52 -14.69 -15.76
CA ALA A 38 -22.93 -15.03 -17.12
C ALA A 38 -24.32 -14.47 -17.44
N LEU A 39 -25.28 -14.57 -16.53
CA LEU A 39 -26.62 -13.98 -16.69
C LEU A 39 -26.56 -12.46 -16.83
N ARG A 40 -25.77 -11.77 -15.99
CA ARG A 40 -25.57 -10.32 -16.11
C ARG A 40 -24.86 -9.93 -17.42
N LEU A 41 -23.91 -10.74 -17.86
CA LEU A 41 -23.20 -10.51 -19.12
C LEU A 41 -24.13 -10.68 -20.33
N ILE A 42 -25.06 -11.64 -20.27
CA ILE A 42 -26.08 -11.86 -21.31
C ILE A 42 -27.10 -10.71 -21.31
N ASP A 43 -27.53 -10.25 -20.14
CA ASP A 43 -28.51 -9.17 -19.99
C ASP A 43 -27.95 -7.80 -20.39
N GLU A 44 -26.74 -7.45 -19.95
CA GLU A 44 -26.11 -6.16 -20.26
C GLU A 44 -25.29 -6.14 -21.56
N GLY A 45 -24.87 -7.30 -22.09
CA GLY A 45 -24.13 -7.42 -23.34
C GLY A 45 -22.90 -6.50 -23.44
N ARG A 46 -22.79 -5.72 -24.52
CA ARG A 46 -21.69 -4.75 -24.70
C ARG A 46 -21.74 -3.58 -23.69
N ARG A 47 -22.91 -3.24 -23.13
CA ARG A 47 -23.07 -2.18 -22.11
C ARG A 47 -22.43 -2.57 -20.78
N PHE A 48 -22.20 -3.87 -20.53
CA PHE A 48 -21.45 -4.35 -19.38
C PHE A 48 -20.03 -3.75 -19.29
N PHE A 49 -19.41 -3.48 -20.44
CA PHE A 49 -18.07 -2.91 -20.54
C PHE A 49 -18.05 -1.40 -20.85
N THR A 50 -19.18 -0.80 -21.24
CA THR A 50 -19.26 0.63 -21.63
C THR A 50 -20.06 1.52 -20.68
N ASN A 51 -20.67 0.97 -19.63
CA ASN A 51 -21.33 1.77 -18.60
C ASN A 51 -20.30 2.55 -17.76
N CYS A 52 -20.19 3.86 -18.02
CA CYS A 52 -19.21 4.78 -17.42
C CYS A 52 -19.18 4.80 -15.87
N ALA A 53 -20.24 4.40 -15.18
CA ALA A 53 -20.32 4.48 -13.72
C ALA A 53 -19.86 3.22 -12.97
N ILE A 54 -19.94 2.02 -13.58
CA ILE A 54 -19.81 0.74 -12.85
C ILE A 54 -18.80 -0.23 -13.52
N TRP A 55 -18.23 0.13 -14.68
CA TRP A 55 -17.33 -0.76 -15.43
C TRP A 55 -16.16 -1.35 -14.62
N HIS A 56 -15.59 -0.60 -13.67
CA HIS A 56 -14.52 -1.06 -12.79
C HIS A 56 -14.94 -2.24 -11.90
N TRP A 57 -16.17 -2.24 -11.40
CA TRP A 57 -16.72 -3.34 -10.60
C TRP A 57 -16.98 -4.56 -11.48
N ASN A 58 -17.49 -4.35 -12.70
CA ASN A 58 -17.71 -5.43 -13.67
C ASN A 58 -16.40 -6.11 -14.11
N TYR A 59 -15.31 -5.36 -14.26
CA TYR A 59 -13.99 -5.92 -14.55
C TYR A 59 -13.42 -6.70 -13.36
N LEU A 60 -13.60 -6.18 -12.14
CA LEU A 60 -13.22 -6.88 -10.92
C LEU A 60 -14.00 -8.19 -10.76
N ASP A 61 -15.30 -8.19 -11.07
CA ASP A 61 -16.15 -9.38 -11.07
C ASP A 61 -15.63 -10.45 -12.03
N LEU A 62 -15.28 -10.04 -13.25
CA LEU A 62 -14.71 -10.92 -14.26
C LEU A 62 -13.38 -11.53 -13.80
N LEU A 63 -12.47 -10.70 -13.28
CA LEU A 63 -11.18 -11.14 -12.78
C LEU A 63 -11.35 -12.14 -11.62
N VAL A 64 -12.28 -11.86 -10.71
CA VAL A 64 -12.64 -12.75 -9.61
C VAL A 64 -13.13 -14.11 -10.11
N VAL A 65 -14.02 -14.15 -11.09
CA VAL A 65 -14.55 -15.42 -11.62
C VAL A 65 -13.46 -16.20 -12.35
N VAL A 66 -12.68 -15.53 -13.21
CA VAL A 66 -11.57 -16.16 -13.94
C VAL A 66 -10.53 -16.75 -12.98
N THR A 67 -10.13 -16.00 -11.95
CA THR A 67 -9.17 -16.50 -10.96
C THR A 67 -9.73 -17.65 -10.12
N SER A 68 -11.04 -17.66 -9.84
CA SER A 68 -11.72 -18.75 -9.12
C SER A 68 -11.75 -20.04 -9.94
N VAL A 69 -12.05 -19.93 -11.23
CA VAL A 69 -12.05 -21.08 -12.15
C VAL A 69 -10.62 -21.59 -12.37
N ALA A 70 -9.65 -20.70 -12.55
CA ALA A 70 -8.25 -21.07 -12.69
C ALA A 70 -7.73 -21.82 -11.46
N GLU A 71 -8.09 -21.38 -10.25
CA GLU A 71 -7.73 -22.06 -9.01
C GLU A 71 -8.33 -23.47 -8.93
N ALA A 72 -9.61 -23.63 -9.27
CA ALA A 72 -10.26 -24.94 -9.29
C ALA A 72 -9.58 -25.91 -10.27
N ILE A 73 -9.19 -25.43 -11.46
CA ILE A 73 -8.48 -26.24 -12.46
C ILE A 73 -7.08 -26.63 -11.95
N ILE A 74 -6.36 -25.69 -11.33
CA ILE A 74 -5.01 -25.95 -10.78
C ILE A 74 -5.09 -26.98 -9.64
N GLU A 75 -6.09 -26.86 -8.76
CA GLU A 75 -6.28 -27.78 -7.64
C GLU A 75 -6.66 -29.18 -8.13
N GLU A 76 -7.57 -29.32 -9.08
CA GLU A 76 -7.94 -30.61 -9.66
C GLU A 76 -6.77 -31.25 -10.44
N SER A 77 -6.04 -30.46 -11.24
CA SER A 77 -4.88 -30.99 -11.98
C SER A 77 -3.74 -31.46 -11.07
N ALA A 78 -3.54 -30.82 -9.91
CA ALA A 78 -2.57 -31.26 -8.91
C ALA A 78 -2.98 -32.57 -8.23
N ARG A 79 -4.29 -32.76 -7.98
CA ARG A 79 -4.85 -33.99 -7.39
C ARG A 79 -4.74 -35.19 -8.34
N TRP A 80 -4.99 -34.98 -9.63
CA TRP A 80 -4.88 -36.02 -10.65
C TRP A 80 -3.44 -36.44 -10.93
N ASN A 81 -2.49 -35.52 -10.84
CA ASN A 81 -1.06 -35.82 -11.04
C ASN A 81 -0.38 -36.43 -9.81
N GLY A 82 -1.13 -36.84 -8.77
CA GLY A 82 -0.61 -37.52 -7.58
C GLY A 82 0.49 -36.76 -6.82
N SER A 83 0.65 -35.46 -7.09
CA SER A 83 1.76 -34.65 -6.59
C SER A 83 1.37 -34.06 -5.24
N ALA A 84 1.31 -34.91 -4.22
CA ALA A 84 1.16 -34.46 -2.83
C ALA A 84 2.37 -33.60 -2.43
N PRO A 85 2.17 -32.49 -1.71
CA PRO A 85 3.24 -31.58 -1.35
C PRO A 85 4.05 -32.16 -0.18
N GLY A 86 5.24 -32.73 -0.44
CA GLY A 86 6.13 -33.14 0.64
C GLY A 86 7.25 -34.15 0.33
N SER A 87 7.33 -34.76 -0.86
CA SER A 87 8.41 -35.70 -1.15
C SER A 87 9.71 -34.96 -1.49
N SER A 88 10.55 -34.81 -0.46
CA SER A 88 11.95 -34.45 -0.54
C SER A 88 12.70 -35.48 -1.39
N GLY A 89 12.87 -35.19 -2.68
CA GLY A 89 13.62 -36.04 -3.59
C GLY A 89 13.70 -35.46 -4.99
N MET A 90 14.92 -35.09 -5.38
CA MET A 90 15.37 -34.77 -6.73
C MET A 90 14.87 -33.44 -7.35
N GLN A 91 15.84 -32.57 -7.63
CA GLN A 91 15.70 -31.33 -8.38
C GLN A 91 15.38 -31.62 -9.86
N SER A 92 14.13 -31.98 -10.16
CA SER A 92 13.60 -31.90 -11.52
C SER A 92 12.83 -30.59 -11.68
N THR A 93 12.90 -29.99 -12.87
CA THR A 93 12.18 -28.77 -13.31
C THR A 93 10.68 -28.71 -12.93
N SER A 94 10.07 -29.85 -12.60
CA SER A 94 8.74 -29.97 -12.01
C SER A 94 8.61 -29.32 -10.61
N GLN A 95 9.60 -29.48 -9.71
CA GLN A 95 9.54 -28.95 -8.34
C GLN A 95 9.53 -27.40 -8.30
N LEU A 96 10.31 -26.75 -9.18
CA LEU A 96 10.29 -25.28 -9.31
C LEU A 96 8.93 -24.77 -9.83
N ARG A 97 8.30 -25.54 -10.72
CA ARG A 97 6.96 -25.22 -11.24
C ARG A 97 5.91 -25.34 -10.14
N VAL A 98 5.98 -26.39 -9.31
CA VAL A 98 5.08 -26.58 -8.16
C VAL A 98 5.24 -25.47 -7.12
N VAL A 99 6.46 -25.10 -6.72
CA VAL A 99 6.68 -23.99 -5.76
C VAL A 99 6.15 -22.66 -6.30
N ARG A 100 6.34 -22.38 -7.60
CA ARG A 100 5.77 -21.18 -8.25
C ARG A 100 4.24 -21.21 -8.25
N ILE A 101 3.64 -22.36 -8.57
CA ILE A 101 2.18 -22.56 -8.53
C ILE A 101 1.64 -22.36 -7.11
N LEU A 102 2.30 -22.92 -6.08
CA LEU A 102 1.91 -22.73 -4.68
C LEU A 102 1.98 -21.26 -4.23
N ARG A 103 2.95 -20.48 -4.73
CA ARG A 103 2.99 -19.02 -4.49
C ARG A 103 1.84 -18.30 -5.18
N ILE A 104 1.53 -18.67 -6.42
CA ILE A 104 0.42 -18.10 -7.19
C ILE A 104 -0.92 -18.41 -6.52
N THR A 105 -1.16 -19.65 -6.09
CA THR A 105 -2.40 -20.01 -5.37
C THR A 105 -2.51 -19.25 -4.04
N ARG A 106 -1.40 -18.95 -3.36
CA ARG A 106 -1.40 -18.09 -2.15
C ARG A 106 -1.83 -16.65 -2.46
N LEU A 107 -1.40 -16.07 -3.57
CA LEU A 107 -1.83 -14.74 -4.01
C LEU A 107 -3.32 -14.75 -4.43
N ILE A 108 -3.76 -15.82 -5.10
CA ILE A 108 -5.17 -15.99 -5.47
C ILE A 108 -6.07 -16.09 -4.23
N LYS A 109 -5.60 -16.71 -3.13
CA LYS A 109 -6.32 -16.69 -1.84
C LYS A 109 -6.58 -15.28 -1.30
N LEU A 110 -5.70 -14.30 -1.56
CA LEU A 110 -5.94 -12.90 -1.18
C LEU A 110 -7.05 -12.28 -2.03
N ILE A 111 -7.11 -12.62 -3.33
CA ILE A 111 -8.20 -12.22 -4.23
C ILE A 111 -9.55 -12.78 -3.75
N ARG A 112 -9.56 -13.95 -3.09
CA ARG A 112 -10.79 -14.49 -2.48
C ARG A 112 -11.43 -13.56 -1.45
N ILE A 113 -10.63 -12.76 -0.74
CA ILE A 113 -11.12 -11.76 0.22
C ILE A 113 -11.80 -10.62 -0.52
N ALA A 114 -11.28 -10.20 -1.68
CA ALA A 114 -11.92 -9.21 -2.53
C ALA A 114 -13.31 -9.67 -3.01
N ARG A 115 -13.53 -11.00 -3.15
CA ARG A 115 -14.86 -11.56 -3.45
C ARG A 115 -15.86 -11.21 -2.36
N LEU A 116 -15.51 -11.32 -1.07
CA LEU A 116 -16.40 -11.01 0.07
C LEU A 116 -16.92 -9.56 0.04
N ILE A 117 -16.06 -8.62 -0.35
CA ILE A 117 -16.40 -7.19 -0.49
C ILE A 117 -17.53 -7.02 -1.52
N ARG A 118 -17.57 -7.88 -2.53
CA ARG A 118 -18.55 -7.89 -3.62
C ARG A 118 -19.94 -8.37 -3.18
N PHE A 119 -20.01 -9.36 -2.27
CA PHE A 119 -21.27 -9.92 -1.77
C PHE A 119 -22.03 -8.94 -0.89
N VAL A 120 -21.30 -8.14 -0.11
CA VAL A 120 -21.92 -7.22 0.82
C VAL A 120 -22.14 -5.89 0.11
N ARG A 121 -23.38 -5.64 -0.33
CA ARG A 121 -23.76 -4.35 -0.94
C ARG A 121 -23.30 -3.15 -0.10
N ALA A 122 -23.37 -3.26 1.23
CA ALA A 122 -22.85 -2.24 2.14
C ALA A 122 -21.33 -2.02 2.01
N LEU A 123 -20.51 -3.07 1.85
CA LEU A 123 -19.05 -2.91 1.64
C LEU A 123 -18.74 -2.24 0.30
N ARG A 124 -19.46 -2.57 -0.78
CA ARG A 124 -19.26 -1.89 -2.07
C ARG A 124 -19.54 -0.39 -1.99
N VAL A 125 -20.62 -0.02 -1.29
CA VAL A 125 -20.96 1.38 -1.06
C VAL A 125 -19.85 2.05 -0.26
N LEU A 126 -19.39 1.45 0.85
CA LEU A 126 -18.30 1.99 1.65
C LEU A 126 -17.01 2.16 0.85
N VAL A 127 -16.60 1.17 0.06
CA VAL A 127 -15.40 1.27 -0.80
C VAL A 127 -15.55 2.36 -1.84
N HIS A 128 -16.73 2.52 -2.44
CA HIS A 128 -16.98 3.61 -3.37
C HIS A 128 -16.85 4.98 -2.71
N GLN A 129 -17.40 5.14 -1.49
CA GLN A 129 -17.24 6.37 -0.70
C GLN A 129 -15.78 6.63 -0.37
N ILE A 130 -15.04 5.63 0.11
CA ILE A 130 -13.60 5.74 0.39
C ILE A 130 -12.84 6.16 -0.86
N SER A 131 -13.03 5.49 -1.99
CA SER A 131 -12.38 5.84 -3.27
C SER A 131 -12.69 7.27 -3.72
N SER A 132 -13.93 7.72 -3.52
CA SER A 132 -14.33 9.10 -3.81
C SER A 132 -13.57 10.08 -2.92
N THR A 133 -13.49 9.83 -1.61
CA THR A 133 -12.74 10.67 -0.66
C THR A 133 -11.23 10.65 -0.89
N LEU A 134 -10.68 9.50 -1.30
CA LEU A 134 -9.26 9.35 -1.64
C LEU A 134 -8.86 10.26 -2.80
N LYS A 135 -9.73 10.45 -3.80
CA LYS A 135 -9.45 11.37 -4.90
C LYS A 135 -9.23 12.80 -4.40
N SER A 136 -10.07 13.27 -3.48
CA SER A 136 -9.89 14.57 -2.84
C SER A 136 -8.64 14.61 -1.95
N LEU A 137 -8.38 13.53 -1.21
CA LEU A 137 -7.19 13.40 -0.37
C LEU A 137 -5.89 13.46 -1.19
N VAL A 138 -5.85 12.87 -2.40
CA VAL A 138 -4.68 12.94 -3.29
C VAL A 138 -4.33 14.39 -3.60
N TRP A 139 -5.31 15.22 -3.92
CA TRP A 139 -5.07 16.65 -4.16
C TRP A 139 -4.60 17.39 -2.90
N ALA A 140 -5.13 17.04 -1.73
CA ALA A 140 -4.66 17.59 -0.46
C ALA A 140 -3.20 17.19 -0.17
N VAL A 141 -2.81 15.93 -0.42
CA VAL A 141 -1.43 15.45 -0.28
C VAL A 141 -0.49 16.14 -1.27
N VAL A 142 -0.93 16.34 -2.53
CA VAL A 142 -0.15 17.09 -3.53
C VAL A 142 0.08 18.53 -3.07
N LEU A 143 -0.97 19.21 -2.57
CA LEU A 143 -0.86 20.56 -2.03
C LEU A 143 0.09 20.61 -0.82
N LEU A 144 -0.04 19.66 0.11
CA LEU A 144 0.83 19.56 1.28
C LEU A 144 2.29 19.34 0.87
N THR A 145 2.53 18.47 -0.11
CA THR A 145 3.87 18.20 -0.65
C THR A 145 4.46 19.46 -1.30
N LEU A 146 3.64 20.24 -2.02
CA LEU A 146 4.05 21.51 -2.61
C LEU A 146 4.44 22.53 -1.53
N VAL A 147 3.67 22.64 -0.45
CA VAL A 147 4.01 23.51 0.68
C VAL A 147 5.34 23.08 1.31
N ILE A 148 5.50 21.80 1.64
CA ILE A 148 6.75 21.25 2.18
C ILE A 148 7.93 21.57 1.25
N PHE A 149 7.74 21.41 -0.06
CA PHE A 149 8.76 21.70 -1.06
C PHE A 149 9.20 23.17 -1.05
N LEU A 150 8.27 24.12 -0.98
CA LEU A 150 8.58 25.55 -0.95
C LEU A 150 9.40 25.92 0.30
N PHE A 151 8.98 25.47 1.48
CA PHE A 151 9.71 25.73 2.73
C PHE A 151 11.06 25.00 2.76
N ALA A 152 11.13 23.78 2.22
CA ALA A 152 12.38 23.04 2.11
C ALA A 152 13.40 23.78 1.24
N ILE A 153 12.98 24.40 0.13
CA ILE A 153 13.89 25.21 -0.70
C ILE A 153 14.45 26.39 0.11
N LEU A 154 13.60 27.17 0.77
CA LEU A 154 14.03 28.34 1.54
C LEU A 154 15.06 27.95 2.61
N LEU A 155 14.78 26.92 3.39
CA LEU A 155 15.66 26.47 4.47
C LEU A 155 16.95 25.83 3.94
N THR A 156 16.88 25.06 2.85
CA THR A 156 18.08 24.47 2.23
C THR A 156 18.98 25.58 1.68
N GLN A 157 18.42 26.59 1.01
CA GLN A 157 19.17 27.72 0.46
C GLN A 157 19.87 28.52 1.56
N SER A 158 19.15 28.93 2.61
CA SER A 158 19.74 29.66 3.74
C SER A 158 20.82 28.84 4.46
N THR A 159 20.59 27.53 4.62
CA THR A 159 21.58 26.65 5.25
C THR A 159 22.82 26.48 4.38
N THR A 160 22.64 26.34 3.07
CA THR A 160 23.75 26.19 2.11
C THR A 160 24.60 27.46 2.08
N GLU A 161 23.96 28.63 2.08
CA GLU A 161 24.66 29.92 2.16
C GLU A 161 25.48 30.04 3.45
N PHE A 162 24.90 29.64 4.59
CA PHE A 162 25.60 29.63 5.88
C PHE A 162 26.81 28.68 5.89
N LEU A 163 26.67 27.48 5.31
CA LEU A 163 27.77 26.51 5.20
C LEU A 163 28.87 26.98 4.24
N ILE A 164 28.52 27.66 3.14
CA ILE A 164 29.52 28.23 2.22
C ILE A 164 30.29 29.38 2.90
N ALA A 165 29.62 30.17 3.74
CA ALA A 165 30.25 31.26 4.47
C ALA A 165 31.19 30.79 5.61
N HIS A 166 30.98 29.58 6.13
CA HIS A 166 31.81 28.97 7.17
C HIS A 166 32.52 27.73 6.60
N GLU A 167 33.69 27.96 6.00
CA GLU A 167 34.51 27.00 5.23
C GLU A 167 34.95 25.72 6.02
N ASP A 168 34.61 25.63 7.31
CA ASP A 168 34.96 24.51 8.20
C ASP A 168 34.01 23.30 8.10
N PHE A 169 33.00 23.33 7.22
CA PHE A 169 31.94 22.32 7.18
C PHE A 169 32.09 21.27 6.06
N ASP A 170 32.56 20.07 6.42
CA ASP A 170 32.80 18.96 5.49
C ASP A 170 31.48 18.34 4.99
N LEU A 171 31.03 18.73 3.79
CA LEU A 171 29.80 18.21 3.13
C LEU A 171 29.89 16.75 2.69
N SER A 172 31.09 16.14 2.80
CA SER A 172 31.43 14.83 2.23
C SER A 172 31.16 13.65 3.19
N SER A 173 30.93 13.90 4.48
CA SER A 173 30.63 12.82 5.41
C SER A 173 29.26 12.22 5.09
N GLY A 174 29.24 10.98 4.65
CA GLY A 174 28.05 10.15 4.62
C GLY A 174 27.37 10.06 6.00
N TRP A 175 26.31 9.27 6.10
CA TRP A 175 25.64 9.04 7.38
C TRP A 175 26.62 8.40 8.38
N ASP A 176 27.32 9.21 9.17
CA ASP A 176 28.28 8.79 10.19
C ASP A 176 27.71 9.12 11.57
N PRO A 177 27.32 8.15 12.40
CA PRO A 177 26.52 8.37 13.61
C PRO A 177 27.18 9.22 14.70
N ASP A 178 28.51 9.35 14.73
CA ASP A 178 29.24 9.91 15.88
C ASP A 178 29.83 11.32 15.65
N THR A 179 29.77 11.87 14.43
CA THR A 179 30.40 13.16 14.06
C THR A 179 29.41 14.16 13.41
N LYS A 180 28.11 14.03 13.65
CA LYS A 180 27.10 14.76 12.87
C LYS A 180 26.99 16.22 13.30
N ASN A 181 27.36 17.14 12.41
CA ASN A 181 26.72 18.45 12.45
C ASN A 181 25.23 18.26 12.16
N PRO A 182 24.37 18.67 13.09
CA PRO A 182 22.96 18.43 12.95
C PRO A 182 22.38 19.26 11.79
N ILE A 183 22.99 20.39 11.43
CA ILE A 183 22.63 21.17 10.24
C ILE A 183 22.81 20.36 8.96
N ALA A 184 23.97 19.73 8.75
CA ALA A 184 24.23 18.88 7.58
C ALA A 184 23.36 17.61 7.57
N THR A 185 22.91 17.15 8.72
CA THR A 185 22.03 15.98 8.81
C THR A 185 20.63 16.29 8.30
N TYR A 186 20.04 17.42 8.72
CA TYR A 186 18.66 17.77 8.42
C TYR A 186 18.48 18.59 7.14
N TRP A 187 19.49 19.39 6.75
CA TRP A 187 19.33 20.47 5.78
C TRP A 187 20.31 20.45 4.60
N SER A 188 21.20 19.44 4.53
CA SER A 188 22.25 19.37 3.50
C SER A 188 21.73 19.26 2.07
N THR A 189 20.55 18.65 1.86
CA THR A 189 20.00 18.42 0.52
C THR A 189 18.51 18.64 0.54
N LEU A 190 17.95 19.07 -0.59
CA LEU A 190 16.52 19.34 -0.71
C LEU A 190 15.64 18.14 -0.29
N PRO A 191 15.90 16.88 -0.69
CA PRO A 191 15.11 15.74 -0.22
C PRO A 191 15.22 15.51 1.29
N ARG A 192 16.39 15.77 1.89
CA ARG A 192 16.56 15.67 3.36
C ARG A 192 15.77 16.77 4.06
N SER A 193 15.83 18.01 3.58
CA SER A 193 15.05 19.12 4.14
C SER A 193 13.53 18.85 4.05
N MET A 194 13.06 18.33 2.92
CA MET A 194 11.66 17.89 2.77
C MET A 194 11.30 16.79 3.77
N LEU A 195 12.18 15.79 3.94
CA LEU A 195 12.00 14.70 4.89
C LEU A 195 11.99 15.21 6.34
N SER A 196 12.89 16.11 6.71
CA SER A 196 12.98 16.72 8.04
C SER A 196 11.71 17.51 8.37
N LEU A 197 11.21 18.32 7.44
CA LEU A 197 9.94 19.05 7.60
C LEU A 197 8.75 18.09 7.75
N PHE A 198 8.71 17.02 6.95
CA PHE A 198 7.67 15.98 7.05
C PHE A 198 7.74 15.22 8.38
N MET A 199 8.93 14.85 8.84
CA MET A 199 9.15 14.19 10.13
C MET A 199 8.71 15.09 11.28
N THR A 200 8.98 16.40 11.20
CA THR A 200 8.55 17.33 12.25
C THR A 200 7.03 17.49 12.28
N MET A 201 6.41 17.64 11.11
CA MET A 201 4.95 17.75 10.98
C MET A 201 4.22 16.51 11.53
N THR A 202 4.80 15.32 11.32
CA THR A 202 4.23 14.04 11.80
C THR A 202 4.62 13.69 13.24
N GLY A 203 5.47 14.48 13.89
CA GLY A 203 5.96 14.23 15.25
C GLY A 203 7.04 13.16 15.36
N GLY A 204 7.72 12.82 14.26
CA GLY A 204 8.82 11.86 14.22
C GLY A 204 10.17 12.41 14.72
N VAL A 205 10.37 13.73 14.67
CA VAL A 205 11.54 14.43 15.23
C VAL A 205 11.04 15.62 16.05
N SER A 206 11.68 15.90 17.20
CA SER A 206 11.32 17.05 18.02
C SER A 206 11.60 18.34 17.28
N TYR A 207 10.65 19.28 17.32
CA TYR A 207 10.87 20.62 16.77
C TYR A 207 12.01 21.35 17.49
N GLU A 208 12.30 20.99 18.75
CA GLU A 208 13.41 21.53 19.53
C GLU A 208 14.77 21.20 18.93
N ASP A 209 14.97 19.95 18.51
CA ASP A 209 16.23 19.48 17.89
C ASP A 209 16.51 20.26 16.60
N ILE A 210 15.46 20.48 15.81
CA ILE A 210 15.57 21.23 14.56
C ILE A 210 15.77 22.72 14.80
N LEU A 211 15.04 23.31 15.75
CA LEU A 211 15.19 24.72 16.11
C LEU A 211 16.60 25.01 16.62
N GLY A 212 17.18 24.12 17.44
CA GLY A 212 18.57 24.25 17.90
C GLY A 212 19.54 24.47 16.76
N CYS A 213 19.42 23.68 15.69
CA CYS A 213 20.25 23.80 14.48
C CYS A 213 20.02 25.13 13.73
N LEU A 214 18.78 25.62 13.71
CA LEU A 214 18.41 26.85 12.99
C LEU A 214 18.82 28.11 13.75
N PHE A 215 18.91 28.05 15.09
CA PHE A 215 19.41 29.17 15.88
C PHE A 215 20.88 29.46 15.58
N ASP A 216 21.69 28.43 15.32
CA ASP A 216 23.11 28.58 14.94
C ASP A 216 23.28 29.27 13.58
N ILE A 217 22.36 29.04 12.65
CA ILE A 217 22.32 29.71 11.34
C ILE A 217 21.81 31.15 11.48
N GLY A 218 20.78 31.34 12.31
CA GLY A 218 20.15 32.64 12.56
C GLY A 218 19.36 33.21 11.38
N GLY A 219 19.01 34.48 11.49
CA GLY A 219 18.32 35.24 10.44
C GLY A 219 16.84 34.85 10.25
N ILE A 220 16.43 34.67 8.99
CA ILE A 220 15.03 34.40 8.62
C ILE A 220 14.63 32.92 8.72
N THR A 221 15.58 32.03 9.02
CA THR A 221 15.36 30.58 9.05
C THR A 221 14.39 30.15 10.16
N VAL A 222 14.62 30.62 11.40
CA VAL A 222 13.78 30.36 12.57
C VAL A 222 12.33 30.83 12.36
N PRO A 223 12.04 32.09 11.99
CA PRO A 223 10.66 32.51 11.76
C PRO A 223 10.00 31.77 10.59
N THR A 224 10.77 31.43 9.54
CA THR A 224 10.26 30.63 8.40
C THR A 224 9.82 29.24 8.85
N PHE A 225 10.63 28.57 9.67
CA PHE A 225 10.31 27.25 10.22
C PHE A 225 9.12 27.29 11.19
N LEU A 226 9.07 28.26 12.10
CA LEU A 226 7.95 28.43 13.02
C LEU A 226 6.64 28.72 12.27
N PHE A 227 6.69 29.54 11.22
CA PHE A 227 5.54 29.78 10.37
C PHE A 227 5.08 28.49 9.67
N PHE A 228 5.99 27.66 9.16
CA PHE A 228 5.66 26.36 8.59
C PHE A 228 4.97 25.43 9.60
N ILE A 229 5.46 25.34 10.84
CA ILE A 229 4.85 24.50 11.88
C ILE A 229 3.45 25.01 12.24
N GLY A 230 3.29 26.32 12.46
CA GLY A 230 1.98 26.90 12.74
C GLY A 230 0.99 26.69 11.60
N PHE A 231 1.42 26.96 10.36
CA PHE A 231 0.61 26.75 9.17
C PHE A 231 0.22 25.27 8.98
N SER A 232 1.17 24.34 9.11
CA SER A 232 0.92 22.91 8.90
C SER A 232 0.00 22.32 9.97
N GLN A 233 0.15 22.71 11.24
CA GLN A 233 -0.76 22.27 12.30
C GLN A 233 -2.18 22.81 12.10
N LEU A 234 -2.33 24.08 11.73
CA LEU A 234 -3.64 24.66 11.39
C LEU A 234 -4.27 23.99 10.17
N ALA A 235 -3.47 23.69 9.14
CA ALA A 235 -3.93 22.98 7.96
C ALA A 235 -4.41 21.56 8.30
N VAL A 236 -3.68 20.82 9.13
CA VAL A 236 -4.08 19.48 9.58
C VAL A 236 -5.36 19.55 10.42
N LEU A 237 -5.46 20.49 11.36
CA LEU A 237 -6.67 20.69 12.17
C LEU A 237 -7.89 21.00 11.29
N ASN A 238 -7.74 21.90 10.31
CA ASN A 238 -8.82 22.25 9.38
C ASN A 238 -9.23 21.12 8.42
N VAL A 239 -8.36 20.14 8.16
CA VAL A 239 -8.70 18.96 7.34
C VAL A 239 -9.43 17.89 8.15
N VAL A 240 -9.17 17.82 9.46
CA VAL A 240 -9.81 16.85 10.37
C VAL A 240 -11.17 17.35 10.88
N THR A 241 -11.41 18.66 10.87
CA THR A 241 -12.66 19.31 11.32
C THR A 241 -13.66 19.46 10.17
#